data_AF-A0A519UU48-F1
#
_entry.id   AF-A0A519UU48-F1
#
_cell.length_a   1.000
_cell.length_b   1.000
_cell.length_c   1.000
_cell.angle_alpha   90.00
_cell.angle_beta   90.00
_cell.angle_gamma   90.00
#
_symmetry.space_group_name_H-M   'P 1'
#
loop_
_entity.id
_entity.type
_entity.pdbx_description
1 polymer ?
#
loop_
_entity_poly.entity_id
_entity_poly.type
_entity_poly.pdbx_seq_one_letter_code
_entity_poly.pdbx_strand_id
1 'polypeptide(L)' 'YIVRERLAEAKRLLRHPLASVAEVCLRAGFNNLSYFQALFKKYEGLTPGTYKKQHSA' A
#
# COMPACT_ATOMS: atom_id res chain seq x y z
N TYR A 1 -4.14 2.72 16.54
CA TYR A 1 -2.69 2.60 16.28
C TYR A 1 -2.37 1.68 15.09
N ILE A 2 -3.00 0.50 15.00
CA ILE A 2 -2.76 -0.55 13.98
C ILE A 2 -2.74 -0.05 12.51
N VAL A 3 -3.62 0.86 12.11
CA VAL A 3 -3.69 1.33 10.71
C VAL A 3 -2.37 1.98 10.23
N ARG A 4 -1.70 2.76 11.08
CA ARG A 4 -0.44 3.42 10.70
C ARG A 4 0.67 2.40 10.48
N GLU A 5 0.74 1.37 11.31
CA GLU A 5 1.71 0.26 11.16
C GLU A 5 1.44 -0.54 9.88
N ARG A 6 0.18 -0.87 9.62
CA ARG A 6 -0.22 -1.54 8.36
C ARG A 6 0.14 -0.72 7.13
N LEU A 7 -0.07 0.60 7.16
CA LEU A 7 0.32 1.49 6.07
C LEU A 7 1.85 1.60 5.92
N ALA A 8 2.60 1.60 7.03
CA ALA A 8 4.06 1.58 6.99
C ALA A 8 4.58 0.29 6.32
N GLU A 9 4.01 -0.86 6.67
CA GLU A 9 4.35 -2.13 6.04
C GLU A 9 3.94 -2.17 4.56
N ALA A 10 2.76 -1.67 4.22
CA ALA A 10 2.33 -1.55 2.83
C ALA A 10 3.31 -0.71 2.00
N LYS A 11 3.80 0.42 2.53
CA LYS A 11 4.82 1.25 1.86
C LYS A 11 6.12 0.49 1.64
N ARG A 12 6.58 -0.26 2.64
CA ARG A 12 7.78 -1.09 2.55
C ARG A 12 7.63 -2.11 1.42
N LEU A 13 6.49 -2.81 1.38
CA LEU A 13 6.21 -3.84 0.39
C LEU A 13 6.03 -3.28 -1.03
N LEU A 14 5.41 -2.11 -1.20
CA LEU A 14 5.20 -1.46 -2.51
C LEU A 14 6.50 -1.04 -3.20
N ARG A 15 7.62 -0.94 -2.47
CA ARG A 15 8.94 -0.65 -3.07
C ARG A 15 9.53 -1.86 -3.79
N HIS A 16 8.99 -3.06 -3.58
CA HIS A 16 9.42 -4.23 -4.33
C HIS A 16 8.80 -4.22 -5.73
N PRO A 17 9.60 -4.23 -6.81
CA PRO A 17 9.10 -4.09 -8.18
C PRO A 17 8.13 -5.22 -8.59
N LEU A 18 8.32 -6.42 -8.03
CA LEU A 18 7.50 -7.60 -8.32
C LEU A 18 6.18 -7.66 -7.51
N ALA A 19 6.05 -6.89 -6.43
CA ALA A 19 4.87 -6.99 -5.56
C ALA A 19 3.63 -6.34 -6.20
N SER A 20 2.51 -7.06 -6.29
CA SER A 20 1.25 -6.47 -6.79
C SER A 20 0.55 -5.66 -5.70
N VAL A 21 -0.21 -4.63 -6.06
CA VAL A 21 -0.97 -3.83 -5.07
C VAL A 21 -1.96 -4.70 -4.28
N ALA A 22 -2.54 -5.72 -4.91
CA ALA A 22 -3.46 -6.65 -4.26
C ALA A 22 -2.74 -7.55 -3.25
N GLU A 23 -1.55 -8.06 -3.59
CA GLU A 23 -0.73 -8.84 -2.66
C GLU A 23 -0.28 -7.98 -1.47
N VAL A 24 0.17 -6.75 -1.72
CA VAL A 24 0.56 -5.80 -0.67
C VAL A 24 -0.61 -5.52 0.28
N CYS A 25 -1.83 -5.32 -0.24
CA CYS A 25 -3.03 -5.16 0.58
C CYS A 25 -3.18 -6.30 1.59
N LEU A 26 -3.12 -7.55 1.11
CA LEU A 26 -3.27 -8.73 1.96
C LEU A 26 -2.11 -8.87 2.96
N ARG A 27 -0.85 -8.71 2.52
CA ARG A 27 0.33 -8.85 3.37
C ARG A 27 0.45 -7.76 4.43
N ALA A 28 -0.05 -6.56 4.14
CA ALA A 28 -0.17 -5.48 5.12
C ALA A 28 -1.36 -5.64 6.09
N GLY A 29 -2.12 -6.74 5.99
CA GLY A 29 -3.22 -7.05 6.91
C GLY A 29 -4.54 -6.35 6.57
N PHE A 30 -4.76 -5.99 5.30
CA PHE A 30 -6.05 -5.50 4.81
C PHE A 30 -6.78 -6.58 4.02
N ASN A 31 -8.05 -6.81 4.35
CA ASN A 31 -8.89 -7.81 3.68
C ASN A 31 -9.76 -7.20 2.56
N ASN A 32 -9.66 -5.89 2.34
CA ASN A 32 -10.46 -5.18 1.34
C ASN A 32 -9.56 -4.19 0.57
N LEU A 33 -9.41 -4.45 -0.73
CA LEU A 33 -8.56 -3.68 -1.62
C LEU A 33 -9.04 -2.22 -1.79
N SER A 34 -10.33 -2.01 -1.98
CA SER A 34 -10.91 -0.67 -2.16
C SER A 34 -10.74 0.18 -0.91
N TYR A 35 -10.97 -0.42 0.26
CA TYR A 35 -10.73 0.24 1.54
C TYR A 35 -9.25 0.59 1.73
N PHE A 36 -8.35 -0.35 1.46
CA PHE A 36 -6.91 -0.12 1.51
C PHE A 36 -6.48 1.02 0.58
N GLN A 37 -6.94 1.04 -0.68
CA GLN A 37 -6.61 2.09 -1.64
C GLN A 37 -7.11 3.47 -1.20
N ALA A 38 -8.35 3.57 -0.72
CA ALA A 38 -8.91 4.81 -0.21
C ALA A 38 -8.14 5.32 1.02
N LEU A 39 -7.81 4.40 1.94
CA LEU A 39 -7.07 4.72 3.16
C LEU A 39 -5.64 5.15 2.84
N PHE A 40 -4.93 4.40 2.00
CA PHE A 40 -3.58 4.74 1.57
C PHE A 40 -3.55 6.12 0.90
N LYS A 41 -4.50 6.41 -0.01
CA LYS A 41 -4.62 7.73 -0.63
C LYS A 41 -4.91 8.83 0.39
N LYS A 42 -5.75 8.57 1.39
CA LYS A 42 -6.06 9.53 2.45
C LYS A 42 -4.83 9.90 3.30
N TYR A 43 -3.95 8.93 3.58
CA TYR A 43 -2.78 9.13 4.43
C TYR A 43 -1.53 9.61 3.66
N GLU A 44 -1.32 9.12 2.45
CA GLU A 44 -0.11 9.41 1.65
C GLU A 44 -0.35 10.40 0.50
N GLY A 45 -1.61 10.78 0.24
CA GLY A 45 -2.00 11.73 -0.82
C GLY A 45 -2.08 11.14 -2.23
N LEU A 46 -1.65 9.89 -2.42
CA LEU A 46 -1.54 9.22 -3.72
C LEU A 46 -1.92 7.74 -3.61
N THR A 47 -2.30 7.12 -4.73
CA THR A 47 -2.73 5.71 -4.72
C THR A 47 -1.54 4.75 -4.55
N PRO A 48 -1.74 3.54 -3.97
CA PRO A 48 -0.67 2.54 -3.86
C PRO A 48 0.02 2.23 -5.20
N GLY A 49 -0.74 2.21 -6.30
CA GLY A 49 -0.20 1.98 -7.64
C GLY A 49 0.68 3.12 -8.13
N THR A 50 0.30 4.37 -7.86
CA THR A 50 1.13 5.56 -8.14
C THR A 50 2.39 5.55 -7.27
N TYR A 51 2.26 5.22 -5.98
CA TYR A 51 3.40 5.09 -5.06
C TYR A 51 4.42 4.07 -5.58
N LYS A 52 3.94 2.89 -5.97
CA LYS A 52 4.78 1.83 -6.53
C LYS A 52 5.55 2.35 -7.75
N LYS A 53 4.87 2.96 -8.73
CA LYS A 53 5.51 3.50 -9.95
C LYS A 53 6.59 4.53 -9.68
N GLN A 54 6.43 5.36 -8.64
CA GLN A 54 7.44 6.36 -8.25
C GLN A 54 8.70 5.74 -7.60
N HIS A 55 8.55 4.57 -6.98
CA HIS A 55 9.60 3.90 -6.23
C HIS A 55 10.19 2.66 -6.91
N SER A 56 9.58 2.18 -7.99
CA SER A 56 10.13 1.17 -8.89
C SER A 56 10.98 1.87 -9.95
N ALA A 57 12.20 2.23 -9.56
CA ALA A 57 13.29 2.61 -10.46
C ALA A 57 14.23 1.41 -10.65
#